data_AF-A0A183D904-F1
#
_entry.id   AF-A0A183D904-F1
#
_cell.length_a   1.000
_cell.length_b   1.000
_cell.length_c   1.000
_cell.angle_alpha   90.00
_cell.angle_beta   90.00
_cell.angle_gamma   90.00
#
_symmetry.space_group_name_H-M   'P 1'
#
loop_
_entity.id
_entity.type
_entity.pdbx_description
1 polymer ?
#
loop_
_entity_poly.entity_id
_entity_poly.type
_entity_poly.pdbx_seq_one_letter_code
_entity_poly.pdbx_strand_id
1 'polypeptide(L)'
;MYKTICLLLAYKVKYPENFFLLRGNHECASINRIYGFYDECKRRFSIKLWKTFTDCFNCLPIAALIDEKIFCCHGGLSPDLQNMEQIRLLCDLLWSDPDKDVQGWGENDRGVSFTFGPDVVAKFLNRHDLDLICRAHQVSTVIFSVPDDCCFSCY
;
A
#
# COMPACT_ATOMS: atom_id res chain seq x y z
N MET A 1 -7.34 -13.65 7.75
CA MET A 1 -7.00 -13.16 6.40
C MET A 1 -7.68 -13.99 5.31
N TYR A 2 -7.70 -15.33 5.40
CA TYR A 2 -8.27 -16.21 4.36
C TYR A 2 -9.70 -15.86 3.91
N LYS A 3 -10.65 -15.76 4.85
CA LYS A 3 -12.06 -15.49 4.50
C LYS A 3 -12.24 -14.16 3.78
N THR A 4 -11.56 -13.13 4.27
CA THR A 4 -11.59 -11.78 3.71
C THR A 4 -11.03 -11.77 2.29
N ILE A 5 -9.85 -12.35 2.07
CA ILE A 5 -9.26 -12.32 0.73
C ILE A 5 -10.09 -13.12 -0.29
N CYS A 6 -10.66 -14.26 0.10
CA CYS A 6 -11.56 -15.01 -0.80
C CYS A 6 -12.78 -14.18 -1.21
N LEU A 7 -13.38 -13.43 -0.28
CA LEU A 7 -14.52 -12.56 -0.57
C LEU A 7 -14.12 -11.41 -1.51
N LEU A 8 -13.00 -10.75 -1.23
CA LEU A 8 -12.49 -9.64 -2.05
C LEU A 8 -12.15 -10.10 -3.48
N LEU A 9 -11.50 -11.27 -3.62
CA LEU A 9 -11.22 -11.86 -4.93
C LEU A 9 -12.50 -12.26 -5.66
N ALA A 10 -13.52 -12.78 -4.94
CA ALA A 10 -14.82 -13.05 -5.55
C ALA A 10 -15.49 -11.77 -6.07
N TYR A 11 -15.40 -10.66 -5.34
CA TYR A 11 -15.87 -9.36 -5.82
C TYR A 11 -15.06 -8.85 -7.02
N LYS A 12 -13.74 -9.04 -7.03
CA LYS A 12 -12.91 -8.70 -8.20
C LYS A 12 -13.34 -9.48 -9.45
N VAL A 13 -13.64 -10.77 -9.30
CA VAL A 13 -14.13 -11.61 -10.40
C VAL A 13 -15.53 -11.17 -10.85
N LYS A 14 -16.42 -10.84 -9.90
CA LYS A 14 -17.80 -10.43 -10.20
C LYS A 14 -17.89 -9.04 -10.84
N TYR A 15 -17.02 -8.12 -10.42
CA TYR A 15 -17.03 -6.72 -10.82
C TYR A 15 -15.63 -6.26 -11.27
N PRO A 16 -15.10 -6.82 -12.38
CA PRO A 16 -13.72 -6.58 -12.80
C PRO A 16 -13.41 -5.11 -13.09
N GLU A 17 -14.40 -4.35 -13.58
CA GLU A 17 -14.26 -2.93 -13.95
C GLU A 17 -14.69 -1.96 -12.83
N ASN A 18 -15.18 -2.45 -11.70
CA ASN A 18 -15.70 -1.60 -10.62
C ASN A 18 -15.09 -1.90 -9.26
N PHE A 19 -14.42 -3.04 -9.11
CA PHE A 19 -13.76 -3.44 -7.88
C PHE A 19 -12.26 -3.59 -8.13
N PHE A 20 -11.47 -2.80 -7.41
CA PHE A 20 -10.02 -2.75 -7.57
C PHE A 20 -9.35 -3.08 -6.25
N LEU A 21 -8.27 -3.85 -6.32
CA LEU A 21 -7.47 -4.25 -5.18
C LEU A 21 -6.05 -3.79 -5.44
N LEU A 22 -5.50 -3.01 -4.50
CA LEU A 22 -4.08 -2.70 -4.46
C LEU A 22 -3.36 -3.67 -3.53
N ARG A 23 -2.08 -3.87 -3.80
CA ARG A 23 -1.20 -4.67 -2.96
C ARG A 23 -0.84 -3.88 -1.71
N GLY A 24 -0.95 -4.51 -0.54
CA GLY A 24 -0.38 -4.00 0.71
C GLY A 24 0.93 -4.69 1.08
N ASN A 25 1.56 -4.20 2.15
CA ASN A 25 2.81 -4.78 2.66
C ASN A 25 2.62 -6.18 3.25
N HIS A 26 1.41 -6.55 3.67
CA HIS A 26 1.09 -7.89 4.16
C HIS A 26 0.83 -8.90 3.04
N GLU A 27 0.57 -8.45 1.81
CA GLU A 27 0.40 -9.27 0.61
C GLU A 27 1.75 -9.67 -0.02
N CYS A 28 2.73 -10.01 0.82
CA CYS A 28 4.01 -10.57 0.40
C CYS A 28 4.35 -11.84 1.20
N ALA A 29 5.16 -12.72 0.62
CA ALA A 29 5.39 -14.05 1.18
C ALA A 29 6.06 -14.02 2.56
N SER A 30 7.01 -13.10 2.77
CA SER A 30 7.76 -12.94 4.02
C SER A 30 6.84 -12.55 5.17
N ILE A 31 6.02 -11.52 4.97
CA ILE A 31 5.10 -11.01 5.99
C ILE A 31 3.97 -12.00 6.25
N ASN A 32 3.36 -12.58 5.22
CA ASN A 32 2.33 -13.62 5.37
C ASN A 32 2.79 -14.83 6.18
N ARG A 33 4.08 -15.14 6.12
CA ARG A 33 4.67 -16.26 6.86
C ARG A 33 4.81 -15.96 8.35
N ILE A 34 5.16 -14.73 8.69
CA ILE A 34 5.37 -14.30 10.09
C ILE A 34 4.03 -14.04 10.79
N TYR A 35 3.05 -13.45 10.09
CA TYR A 35 1.79 -12.99 10.68
C TYR A 35 0.61 -13.97 10.50
N GLY A 36 0.90 -15.27 10.35
CA GLY A 36 -0.06 -16.34 10.56
C GLY A 36 -0.93 -16.74 9.37
N PHE A 37 -0.88 -16.05 8.21
CA PHE A 37 -1.64 -16.48 7.03
C PHE A 37 -1.11 -17.79 6.43
N TYR A 38 0.22 -17.96 6.43
CA TYR A 38 0.85 -19.22 6.07
C TYR A 38 0.35 -20.38 6.95
N ASP A 39 0.36 -20.19 8.27
CA ASP A 39 -0.07 -21.22 9.22
C ASP A 39 -1.57 -21.49 9.12
N GLU A 40 -2.40 -20.45 8.88
CA GLU A 40 -3.83 -20.59 8.59
C GLU A 40 -4.05 -21.51 7.37
N CYS A 41 -3.35 -21.24 6.25
CA CYS A 41 -3.44 -22.04 5.03
C CYS A 41 -2.92 -23.47 5.24
N LYS A 42 -1.75 -23.62 5.88
CA LYS A 42 -1.13 -24.92 6.14
C LYS A 42 -2.03 -25.80 7.02
N ARG A 43 -2.63 -25.23 8.07
CA ARG A 43 -3.45 -25.99 9.03
C ARG A 43 -4.83 -26.35 8.49
N ARG A 44 -5.47 -25.44 7.74
CA ARG A 44 -6.86 -25.62 7.30
C ARG A 44 -6.98 -26.20 5.89
N PHE A 45 -5.94 -26.04 5.06
CA PHE A 45 -5.97 -26.39 3.65
C PHE A 45 -4.65 -27.05 3.23
N SER A 46 -3.79 -26.34 2.51
CA SER A 46 -2.49 -26.84 2.06
C SER A 46 -1.48 -25.72 1.88
N ILE A 47 -0.19 -26.09 1.92
CA ILE A 47 0.91 -25.19 1.57
C ILE A 47 0.81 -24.77 0.08
N LYS A 48 0.28 -25.64 -0.78
CA LYS A 48 0.05 -25.32 -2.20
C LYS A 48 -0.91 -24.15 -2.35
N LEU A 49 -1.98 -24.12 -1.57
CA LEU A 49 -2.94 -23.01 -1.60
C LEU A 49 -2.29 -21.68 -1.18
N TRP A 50 -1.44 -21.68 -0.15
CA TRP A 50 -0.69 -20.49 0.24
C TRP A 50 0.24 -19.98 -0.88
N LYS A 51 0.90 -20.89 -1.61
CA LYS A 51 1.71 -20.51 -2.78
C LYS A 51 0.83 -19.86 -3.85
N THR A 52 -0.35 -20.41 -4.15
CA THR A 52 -1.29 -19.82 -5.11
C THR A 52 -1.75 -18.42 -4.68
N PHE A 53 -2.02 -18.18 -3.39
CA PHE A 53 -2.30 -16.83 -2.91
C PHE A 53 -1.10 -15.90 -3.09
N THR A 54 0.11 -16.39 -2.83
CA THR A 54 1.34 -15.60 -3.03
C THR A 54 1.51 -15.19 -4.50
N ASP A 55 1.28 -16.11 -5.43
CA ASP A 55 1.32 -15.83 -6.87
C ASP A 55 0.24 -14.79 -7.25
N CYS A 56 -0.97 -14.93 -6.71
CA CYS A 56 -2.06 -13.96 -6.91
C CYS A 56 -1.70 -12.58 -6.37
N PHE A 57 -1.11 -12.49 -5.16
CA PHE A 57 -0.67 -11.22 -4.57
C PHE A 57 0.44 -10.54 -5.36
N ASN A 58 1.30 -11.32 -6.02
CA ASN A 58 2.33 -10.77 -6.91
C ASN A 58 1.76 -10.12 -8.17
N CYS A 59 0.51 -10.41 -8.53
CA CYS A 59 -0.19 -9.78 -9.64
C CYS A 59 -1.01 -8.54 -9.24
N LEU A 60 -1.11 -8.22 -7.95
CA LEU A 60 -1.86 -7.04 -7.51
C LEU A 60 -1.12 -5.74 -7.89
N PRO A 61 -1.81 -4.74 -8.46
CA PRO A 61 -1.24 -3.41 -8.68
C PRO A 61 -0.74 -2.76 -7.39
N ILE A 62 0.35 -2.01 -7.46
CA ILE A 62 0.95 -1.34 -6.28
C ILE A 62 0.36 0.05 -6.05
N ALA A 63 -0.12 0.69 -7.11
CA ALA A 63 -0.74 2.01 -7.06
C ALA A 63 -1.87 2.11 -8.09
N ALA A 64 -2.73 3.10 -7.91
CA ALA A 64 -3.76 3.50 -8.87
C ALA A 64 -3.82 5.02 -8.98
N LEU A 65 -4.33 5.50 -10.10
CA LEU A 65 -4.64 6.91 -10.32
C LEU A 65 -6.14 7.00 -10.62
N ILE A 66 -6.88 7.73 -9.79
CA ILE A 66 -8.32 7.92 -9.93
C ILE A 66 -8.57 9.30 -10.52
N ASP A 67 -9.32 9.32 -11.62
CA ASP A 67 -9.72 10.54 -12.34
C ASP A 67 -8.56 11.48 -12.68
N GLU A 68 -7.36 10.90 -12.88
CA GLU A 68 -6.12 11.65 -13.12
C GLU A 68 -5.73 12.65 -12.01
N LYS A 69 -6.38 12.59 -10.85
CA LYS A 69 -6.24 13.57 -9.77
C LYS A 69 -5.88 12.99 -8.41
N ILE A 70 -6.22 11.72 -8.15
CA ILE A 70 -5.97 11.08 -6.85
C ILE A 70 -5.02 9.91 -7.02
N PHE A 71 -3.83 10.02 -6.43
CA PHE A 71 -2.85 8.92 -6.40
C PHE A 71 -3.11 8.02 -5.20
N CYS A 72 -3.37 6.74 -5.44
CA CYS A 72 -3.63 5.73 -4.42
C CYS A 72 -2.46 4.76 -4.29
N CYS A 73 -1.98 4.52 -3.07
CA CYS A 73 -1.00 3.48 -2.76
C CYS A 73 -1.26 2.90 -1.35
N HIS A 74 -0.43 1.98 -0.86
CA HIS A 74 -0.63 1.41 0.47
C HIS A 74 0.18 2.15 1.54
N GLY A 75 1.49 2.28 1.35
CA GLY A 75 2.41 3.04 2.19
C GLY A 75 2.37 4.51 1.80
N GLY A 76 3.31 4.98 1.01
CA GLY A 76 3.33 6.38 0.60
C GLY A 76 4.26 6.64 -0.56
N LEU A 77 5.05 7.70 -0.45
CA LEU A 77 5.95 8.13 -1.52
C LEU A 77 7.33 7.46 -1.44
N SER A 78 8.09 7.55 -2.53
CA SER A 78 9.51 7.14 -2.61
C SER A 78 10.37 8.31 -3.10
N PRO A 79 11.60 8.47 -2.58
CA PRO A 79 12.56 9.45 -3.13
C PRO A 79 12.93 9.13 -4.59
N ASP A 80 12.82 7.86 -4.98
CA ASP A 80 13.14 7.38 -6.33
C ASP A 80 11.91 7.33 -7.27
N LEU A 81 10.75 7.86 -6.86
CA LEU A 81 9.49 7.95 -7.64
C LEU A 81 9.57 8.96 -8.81
N GLN A 82 10.70 9.00 -9.50
CA GLN A 82 10.87 9.68 -10.78
C GLN A 82 10.74 8.70 -11.96
N ASN A 83 11.10 7.42 -11.74
CA ASN A 83 11.07 6.38 -12.78
C ASN A 83 10.34 5.14 -12.24
N MET A 84 9.22 4.78 -12.87
CA MET A 84 8.26 3.77 -12.37
C MET A 84 8.74 2.31 -12.36
N GLU A 85 9.96 2.02 -12.82
CA GLU A 85 10.43 0.64 -13.06
C GLU A 85 11.38 0.07 -11.97
N GLN A 86 11.59 0.76 -10.84
CA GLN A 86 12.59 0.33 -9.86
C GLN A 86 12.00 -0.57 -8.76
N ILE A 87 12.68 -1.67 -8.41
CA ILE A 87 12.29 -2.57 -7.31
C ILE A 87 12.20 -1.82 -5.95
N ARG A 88 13.07 -0.82 -5.75
CA ARG A 88 13.05 0.03 -4.54
C ARG A 88 11.74 0.80 -4.40
N LEU A 89 11.14 1.19 -5.52
CA LEU A 89 9.83 1.83 -5.58
C LEU A 89 8.75 0.95 -4.96
N LEU A 90 8.80 -0.35 -5.21
CA LEU A 90 7.83 -1.30 -4.70
C LEU A 90 7.91 -1.43 -3.17
N CYS A 91 9.11 -1.32 -2.60
CA CYS A 91 9.29 -1.32 -1.16
C CYS A 91 8.71 -0.04 -0.56
N ASP A 92 9.06 1.11 -1.13
CA ASP A 92 8.66 2.40 -0.57
C ASP A 92 7.15 2.65 -0.68
N LEU A 93 6.52 2.35 -1.82
CA LEU A 93 5.07 2.49 -2.00
C LEU A 93 4.25 1.58 -1.07
N LEU A 94 4.87 0.57 -0.44
CA LEU A 94 4.22 -0.33 0.50
C LEU A 94 4.58 -0.04 1.96
N TRP A 95 5.70 0.63 2.25
CA TRP A 95 6.25 0.71 3.62
C TRP A 95 6.54 2.13 4.12
N SER A 96 6.57 3.15 3.25
CA SER A 96 6.86 4.51 3.70
C SER A 96 5.69 5.12 4.50
N ASP A 97 6.01 6.06 5.38
CA ASP A 97 5.06 6.71 6.28
C ASP A 97 5.16 8.25 6.26
N PRO A 98 4.05 9.00 6.32
CA PRO A 98 4.12 10.44 6.51
C PRO A 98 4.61 10.75 7.93
N ASP A 99 5.40 11.81 8.05
CA ASP A 99 5.82 12.37 9.33
C ASP A 99 5.77 13.90 9.26
N LYS A 100 4.89 14.51 10.06
CA LYS A 100 4.69 15.96 10.11
C LYS A 100 5.86 16.72 10.73
N ASP A 101 6.67 16.03 11.53
CA ASP A 101 7.78 16.63 12.27
C ASP A 101 9.09 16.56 11.45
N VAL A 102 9.07 15.92 10.28
CA VAL A 102 10.19 15.80 9.34
C VAL A 102 10.04 16.79 8.18
N GLN A 103 11.16 17.42 7.82
CA GLN A 103 11.29 18.18 6.57
C GLN A 103 12.03 17.33 5.52
N GLY A 104 11.39 17.07 4.37
CA GLY A 104 11.93 16.20 3.34
C GLY A 104 11.74 14.72 3.67
N TRP A 105 12.83 13.95 3.66
CA TRP A 105 12.84 12.50 3.93
C TRP A 105 13.53 12.20 5.26
N GLY A 106 13.00 11.24 6.01
CA GLY A 106 13.56 10.78 7.28
C GLY A 106 13.70 9.26 7.36
N GLU A 107 14.33 8.81 8.44
CA GLU A 107 14.37 7.38 8.78
C GLU A 107 12.99 6.89 9.23
N ASN A 108 12.68 5.63 8.92
CA ASN A 108 11.40 5.02 9.26
C ASN A 108 11.54 4.06 10.44
N ASP A 109 10.72 4.25 11.47
CA ASP A 109 10.66 3.40 12.67
C ASP A 109 10.36 1.92 12.37
N ARG A 110 9.84 1.62 11.17
CA ARG A 110 9.66 0.24 10.68
C ARG A 110 10.98 -0.47 10.37
N GLY A 111 12.11 0.25 10.39
CA GLY A 111 13.43 -0.26 10.02
C GLY A 111 13.57 -0.56 8.52
N VAL A 112 12.63 -0.08 7.70
CA VAL A 112 12.59 -0.25 6.25
C VAL A 112 11.90 0.96 5.62
N SER A 113 12.33 1.34 4.42
CA SER A 113 11.85 2.53 3.70
C SER A 113 12.09 3.84 4.49
N PHE A 114 11.34 4.89 4.18
CA PHE A 114 11.54 6.26 4.64
C PHE A 114 10.27 6.83 5.27
N THR A 115 10.45 7.86 6.08
CA THR A 115 9.36 8.80 6.38
C THR A 115 9.43 9.99 5.41
N PHE A 116 8.29 10.64 5.17
CA PHE A 116 8.23 11.81 4.30
C PHE A 116 7.39 12.94 4.89
N GLY A 117 7.92 14.15 4.76
CA GLY A 117 7.30 15.37 5.27
C GLY A 117 6.18 15.93 4.39
N PRO A 118 5.40 16.88 4.93
CA PRO A 118 4.39 17.64 4.18
C PRO A 118 4.90 18.27 2.89
N ASP A 119 6.15 18.76 2.91
CA ASP A 119 6.77 19.40 1.76
C ASP A 119 7.04 18.42 0.61
N VAL A 120 7.30 17.16 0.91
CA VAL A 120 7.46 16.09 -0.10
C VAL A 120 6.11 15.81 -0.77
N VAL A 121 5.03 15.74 0.01
CA VAL A 121 3.68 15.57 -0.52
C VAL A 121 3.30 16.74 -1.43
N ALA A 122 3.47 17.97 -0.95
CA ALA A 122 3.15 19.17 -1.73
C ALA A 122 3.96 19.24 -3.04
N LYS A 123 5.25 18.90 -3.01
CA LYS A 123 6.09 18.86 -4.22
C LYS A 123 5.62 17.78 -5.20
N PHE A 124 5.23 16.61 -4.70
CA PHE A 124 4.74 15.51 -5.54
C PHE A 124 3.42 15.88 -6.22
N LEU A 125 2.45 16.39 -5.46
CA LEU A 125 1.15 16.81 -5.98
C LEU A 125 1.30 17.89 -7.06
N ASN A 126 2.06 18.95 -6.78
CA ASN A 126 2.30 20.03 -7.75
C ASN A 126 3.03 19.55 -9.02
N ARG A 127 3.99 18.62 -8.89
CA ARG A 127 4.75 18.11 -10.03
C ARG A 127 3.89 17.30 -10.99
N HIS A 128 2.95 16.54 -10.46
CA HIS A 128 2.13 15.60 -11.22
C HIS A 128 0.71 16.11 -11.51
N ASP A 129 0.41 17.37 -11.16
CA ASP A 129 -0.91 18.00 -11.27
C ASP A 129 -2.03 17.17 -10.58
N LEU A 130 -1.71 16.68 -9.39
CA LEU A 130 -2.60 15.88 -8.56
C LEU A 130 -3.16 16.70 -7.40
N ASP A 131 -4.33 16.30 -6.93
CA ASP A 131 -5.02 16.97 -5.84
C ASP A 131 -4.80 16.25 -4.50
N LEU A 132 -4.63 14.92 -4.53
CA LEU A 132 -4.64 14.10 -3.32
C LEU A 132 -3.77 12.85 -3.44
N ILE A 133 -3.10 12.50 -2.33
CA ILE A 133 -2.57 11.15 -2.11
C ILE A 133 -3.51 10.41 -1.16
N CYS A 134 -3.94 9.21 -1.55
CA CYS A 134 -4.70 8.29 -0.73
C CYS A 134 -3.85 7.07 -0.39
N ARG A 135 -3.68 6.79 0.90
CA ARG A 135 -2.86 5.70 1.43
C ARG A 135 -3.56 4.91 2.53
N ALA A 136 -2.89 3.89 3.06
CA ALA A 136 -3.34 3.08 4.20
C ALA A 136 -2.17 2.88 5.19
N HIS A 137 -1.93 1.68 5.72
CA HIS A 137 -0.69 1.28 6.41
C HIS A 137 -0.39 1.78 7.84
N GLN A 138 -0.81 2.98 8.27
CA GLN A 138 -0.70 3.39 9.69
C GLN A 138 -1.99 3.06 10.43
N VAL A 139 -1.96 2.92 11.76
CA VAL A 139 -3.16 2.80 12.63
C VAL A 139 -3.50 4.17 13.22
N SER A 140 -4.77 4.56 13.16
CA SER A 140 -5.27 5.85 13.58
C SER A 140 -6.54 5.64 14.37
N THR A 141 -6.78 6.55 15.29
CA THR A 141 -7.98 6.59 16.14
C THR A 141 -9.18 7.18 15.42
N VAL A 142 -8.98 7.77 14.22
CA VAL A 142 -10.04 8.28 13.35
C VAL A 142 -10.08 7.49 12.04
N ILE A 143 -11.30 7.20 11.55
CA ILE A 143 -11.53 6.44 10.30
C ILE A 143 -10.88 7.16 9.11
N PHE A 144 -10.78 8.48 9.18
CA PHE A 144 -10.13 9.32 8.20
C PHE A 144 -9.30 10.38 8.91
N SER A 145 -8.03 10.50 8.51
CA SER A 145 -7.18 11.62 8.90
C SER A 145 -6.74 12.35 7.65
N VAL A 146 -7.14 13.62 7.55
CA VAL A 146 -6.56 14.59 6.62
C VAL A 146 -5.63 15.46 7.47
N PRO A 147 -4.33 15.13 7.61
CA PRO A 147 -3.36 16.17 7.93
C PRO A 147 -3.52 17.28 6.87
N ASP A 148 -3.20 18.53 7.23
CA ASP A 148 -3.35 19.74 6.39
C ASP A 148 -2.59 19.71 5.03
N ASP A 149 -2.07 18.53 4.64
CA ASP A 149 -1.08 18.28 3.62
C ASP A 149 -1.60 17.41 2.46
N CYS A 150 -2.92 17.23 2.31
CA CYS A 150 -3.53 16.48 1.20
C CYS A 150 -3.04 15.01 1.07
N CYS A 151 -2.60 14.39 2.18
CA CYS A 151 -2.24 12.98 2.28
C CYS A 151 -3.23 12.25 3.19
N PHE A 152 -4.07 11.40 2.61
CA PHE A 152 -5.20 10.74 3.25
C PHE A 152 -4.86 9.32 3.67
N SER A 153 -5.21 8.90 4.89
CA SER A 153 -5.10 7.49 5.30
C SER A 153 -6.48 6.84 5.48
N CYS A 154 -6.74 5.76 4.73
CA CYS A 154 -7.92 4.90 4.84
C CYS A 154 -7.69 3.72 5.81
N TYR A 155 -8.73 3.33 6.55
CA TYR A 155 -8.82 2.07 7.31
C TYR A 155 -9.69 1.03 6.64
#